data_AF-A0A2V3IIE2-F1
#
_entry.id   AF-A0A2V3IIE2-F1
#
_cell.length_a   1.000
_cell.length_b   1.000
_cell.length_c   1.000
_cell.angle_alpha   90.00
_cell.angle_beta   90.00
_cell.angle_gamma   90.00
#
_symmetry.space_group_name_H-M   'P 1'
#
loop_
_entity.id
_entity.type
_entity.pdbx_description
1 polymer ?
#
loop_
_entity_poly.entity_id
_entity_poly.type
_entity_poly.pdbx_seq_one_letter_code
_entity_poly.pdbx_strand_id
1 'polypeptide(L)'
;MSSACLFRIIFVTAVIVFHVDATQQVCQPAEDCIALLADGKPCPLFPNPSRPSPLDPQGFNLTLIRPDVFSYSDGIYFSFIIYRNGKLAVIDFPDFFSSIAPDGSYRLLTAIQSVLGQSTPRKIYMIYSHFHVDHVGRAASVRDFFKQSYKGATVRIVGTRETKNFLLRNRDDIPLPQIFASRRKPFIISFSPTLCLKLLVIGGHVKSDLLGYVPPSSDGVGIVNLVDIINPKEAPLPQFTIAMNFEKFIVAQQQLLKLDFDVINPGHGFIGSRKDVENNLNYVKFVLQASREAAQEADPSVQVNTIQKFFNPSAFEFFNNPWAFGAILDAQADICFKKVIRRWGCILIGVDVVAREHCFIVSLYDFSSTFRI
;
A
#
# COMPACT_ATOMS: atom_id res chain seq x y z
N MET A 1 -8.06 13.32 77.12
CA MET A 1 -7.16 12.17 77.28
C MET A 1 -7.92 10.99 76.69
N SER A 2 -7.59 10.35 75.58
CA SER A 2 -6.31 10.04 74.96
C SER A 2 -6.49 9.94 73.43
N SER A 3 -5.53 10.45 72.66
CA SER A 3 -5.44 10.29 71.21
C SER A 3 -5.00 8.87 70.88
N ALA A 4 -5.74 8.17 70.00
CA ALA A 4 -5.28 6.95 69.36
C ALA A 4 -5.07 7.23 67.86
N CYS A 5 -3.80 7.37 67.48
CA CYS A 5 -3.34 7.52 66.12
C CYS A 5 -3.46 6.16 65.41
N LEU A 6 -4.39 6.03 64.44
CA LEU A 6 -4.53 4.83 63.61
C LEU A 6 -3.49 4.89 62.47
N PHE A 7 -2.43 4.11 62.58
CA PHE A 7 -1.50 3.85 61.47
C PHE A 7 -2.19 2.96 60.44
N ARG A 8 -2.52 3.51 59.26
CA ARG A 8 -2.91 2.71 58.09
C ARG A 8 -1.64 2.11 57.46
N ILE A 9 -1.48 0.79 57.59
CA ILE A 9 -0.50 0.03 56.83
C ILE A 9 -1.03 -0.09 55.39
N ILE A 10 -0.36 0.59 54.46
CA ILE A 10 -0.60 0.43 53.02
C ILE A 10 0.16 -0.82 52.58
N PHE A 11 -0.57 -1.91 52.31
CA PHE A 11 -0.02 -3.04 51.58
C PHE A 11 0.16 -2.62 50.11
N VAL A 12 1.41 -2.31 49.73
CA VAL A 12 1.79 -2.21 48.32
C VAL A 12 2.01 -3.63 47.82
N THR A 13 0.98 -4.22 47.21
CA THR A 13 1.13 -5.44 46.42
C THR A 13 1.95 -5.09 45.18
N ALA A 14 3.25 -5.37 45.23
CA ALA A 14 4.10 -5.35 44.05
C ALA A 14 3.63 -6.48 43.13
N VAL A 15 2.83 -6.13 42.11
CA VAL A 15 2.55 -7.02 40.99
C VAL A 15 3.85 -7.11 40.19
N ILE A 16 4.62 -8.16 40.42
CA ILE A 16 5.71 -8.56 39.54
C ILE A 16 5.03 -9.04 38.25
N VAL A 17 4.92 -8.14 37.27
CA VAL A 17 4.56 -8.50 35.91
C VAL A 17 5.77 -9.23 35.32
N PHE A 18 5.73 -10.55 35.34
CA PHE A 18 6.61 -11.34 34.49
C PHE A 18 6.29 -10.98 33.04
N HIS A 19 7.16 -10.18 32.41
CA HIS A 19 7.22 -10.11 30.96
C HIS A 19 7.72 -11.47 30.50
N VAL A 20 6.78 -12.36 30.21
CA VAL A 20 7.06 -13.50 29.34
C VAL A 20 7.37 -12.88 27.99
N ASP A 21 8.66 -12.76 27.65
CA ASP A 21 9.07 -12.53 26.28
C ASP A 21 8.39 -13.61 25.45
N ALA A 22 7.40 -13.21 24.65
CA ALA A 22 6.81 -14.09 23.68
C ALA A 22 7.94 -14.46 22.72
N THR A 23 8.53 -15.65 22.91
CA THR A 23 9.50 -16.23 22.00
C THR A 23 8.93 -16.11 20.61
N GLN A 24 9.50 -15.22 19.80
CA GLN A 24 9.05 -15.00 18.44
C GLN A 24 9.13 -16.36 17.73
N GLN A 25 7.97 -16.90 17.37
CA GLN A 25 7.88 -18.21 16.74
C GLN A 25 8.78 -18.22 15.50
N VAL A 26 9.70 -19.18 15.44
CA VAL A 26 10.63 -19.32 14.31
C VAL A 26 9.82 -19.54 13.04
N CYS A 27 10.09 -18.75 12.00
CA CYS A 27 9.48 -18.93 10.69
C CYS A 27 10.20 -20.06 9.94
N GLN A 28 9.70 -21.29 10.04
CA GLN A 28 10.36 -22.46 9.44
C GLN A 28 10.63 -22.32 7.92
N PRO A 29 9.68 -21.82 7.09
CA PRO A 29 9.94 -21.58 5.67
C PRO A 29 11.14 -20.64 5.42
N ALA A 30 11.36 -19.68 6.32
CA ALA A 30 12.50 -18.78 6.22
C ALA A 30 13.82 -19.50 6.52
N GLU A 31 13.88 -20.33 7.56
CA GLU A 31 15.10 -21.09 7.85
C GLU A 31 15.41 -22.11 6.75
N ASP A 32 14.40 -22.77 6.19
CA ASP A 32 14.57 -23.70 5.05
C ASP A 32 15.13 -22.96 3.83
N CYS A 33 14.60 -21.77 3.51
CA CYS A 33 15.12 -20.89 2.47
C CYS A 33 16.58 -20.49 2.73
N ILE A 34 16.95 -20.14 3.97
CA ILE A 34 18.32 -19.76 4.32
C ILE A 34 19.30 -20.93 4.14
N ALA A 35 18.89 -22.15 4.52
CA ALA A 35 19.69 -23.35 4.28
C ALA A 35 19.89 -23.61 2.78
N LEU A 36 18.83 -23.47 1.97
CA LEU A 36 18.92 -23.62 0.51
C LEU A 36 19.82 -22.58 -0.14
N LEU A 37 19.77 -21.32 0.31
CA LEU A 37 20.67 -20.27 -0.21
C LEU A 37 22.14 -20.57 0.10
N ALA A 38 22.44 -21.18 1.25
CA ALA A 38 23.80 -21.61 1.58
C ALA A 38 24.32 -22.69 0.62
N ASP A 39 23.42 -23.50 0.05
CA ASP A 39 23.70 -24.49 -0.99
C ASP A 39 23.68 -23.91 -2.43
N GLY A 40 23.48 -22.59 -2.59
CA GLY A 40 23.33 -21.96 -3.91
C GLY A 40 22.01 -22.28 -4.62
N LYS A 41 20.98 -22.72 -3.87
CA LYS A 41 19.64 -23.04 -4.39
C LYS A 41 18.68 -21.86 -4.15
N PRO A 42 17.70 -21.64 -5.04
CA PRO A 42 16.68 -20.61 -4.83
C PRO A 42 15.74 -20.96 -3.68
N CYS A 43 15.14 -19.94 -3.08
CA CYS A 43 14.10 -20.14 -2.08
C CYS A 43 12.79 -20.61 -2.72
N PRO A 44 12.08 -21.57 -2.10
CA PRO A 44 10.72 -21.90 -2.51
C PRO A 44 9.76 -20.76 -2.13
N LEU A 45 8.60 -20.73 -2.77
CA LEU A 45 7.56 -19.79 -2.38
C LEU A 45 7.09 -20.07 -0.96
N PHE A 46 6.94 -19.01 -0.17
CA PHE A 46 6.43 -19.16 1.20
C PHE A 46 4.93 -19.47 1.19
N PRO A 47 4.43 -20.27 2.14
CA PRO A 47 3.01 -20.50 2.28
C PRO A 47 2.26 -19.18 2.47
N ASN A 48 1.15 -18.99 1.75
CA ASN A 48 0.35 -17.78 1.87
C ASN A 48 -0.41 -17.77 3.23
N PRO A 49 -0.07 -16.87 4.19
CA PRO A 49 -0.76 -16.78 5.47
C PRO A 49 -2.17 -16.18 5.37
N SER A 50 -2.52 -15.53 4.24
CA SER A 50 -3.79 -14.84 4.00
C SER A 50 -4.36 -15.18 2.62
N ARG A 51 -5.19 -16.24 2.55
CA ARG A 51 -5.83 -16.61 1.28
C ARG A 51 -6.90 -15.58 0.87
N PRO A 52 -6.86 -15.04 -0.36
CA PRO A 52 -7.95 -14.21 -0.86
C PRO A 52 -9.24 -15.01 -0.95
N SER A 53 -10.36 -14.35 -0.69
CA SER A 53 -11.66 -14.91 -1.01
C SER A 53 -11.73 -15.16 -2.52
N PRO A 54 -12.26 -16.32 -2.97
CA PRO A 54 -12.57 -16.53 -4.37
C PRO A 54 -13.45 -15.39 -4.91
N LEU A 55 -13.32 -15.10 -6.21
CA LEU A 55 -14.24 -14.19 -6.88
C LEU A 55 -15.62 -14.84 -7.00
N ASP A 56 -16.67 -14.02 -6.87
CA ASP A 56 -18.04 -14.38 -7.27
C ASP A 56 -18.05 -14.90 -8.73
N PRO A 57 -19.01 -15.75 -9.12
CA PRO A 57 -19.18 -16.17 -10.52
C PRO A 57 -19.24 -15.03 -11.55
N GLN A 58 -19.66 -13.82 -11.15
CA GLN A 58 -19.61 -12.62 -12.02
C GLN A 58 -18.18 -12.11 -12.28
N GLY A 59 -17.18 -12.67 -11.59
CA GLY A 59 -15.77 -12.34 -11.74
C GLY A 59 -15.32 -11.11 -10.95
N PHE A 60 -16.14 -10.62 -10.00
CA PHE A 60 -15.76 -9.57 -9.06
C PHE A 60 -16.46 -9.76 -7.73
N ASN A 61 -15.84 -9.28 -6.65
CA ASN A 61 -16.45 -9.22 -5.32
C ASN A 61 -16.89 -7.79 -5.01
N LEU A 62 -18.07 -7.65 -4.39
CA LEU A 62 -18.57 -6.39 -3.88
C LEU A 62 -18.74 -6.50 -2.36
N THR A 63 -17.79 -5.94 -1.62
CA THR A 63 -17.78 -5.98 -0.16
C THR A 63 -18.49 -4.75 0.39
N LEU A 64 -19.62 -4.95 1.07
CA LEU A 64 -20.25 -3.90 1.87
C LEU A 64 -19.41 -3.67 3.13
N ILE A 65 -18.79 -2.48 3.26
CA ILE A 65 -17.94 -2.14 4.42
C ILE A 65 -18.81 -1.56 5.55
N ARG A 66 -19.71 -0.65 5.18
CA ARG A 66 -20.76 -0.10 6.04
C ARG A 66 -21.93 0.35 5.15
N PRO A 67 -23.11 0.67 5.70
CA PRO A 67 -24.26 1.08 4.88
C PRO A 67 -23.86 2.12 3.83
N ASP A 68 -24.29 1.88 2.59
CA ASP A 68 -24.05 2.71 1.40
C ASP A 68 -22.60 2.81 0.90
N VAL A 69 -21.64 2.10 1.52
CA VAL A 69 -20.21 2.16 1.19
C VAL A 69 -19.66 0.77 0.88
N PHE A 70 -19.15 0.63 -0.34
CA PHE A 70 -18.71 -0.64 -0.90
C PHE A 70 -17.27 -0.56 -1.41
N SER A 71 -16.57 -1.68 -1.30
CA SER A 71 -15.32 -1.94 -2.01
C SER A 71 -15.59 -2.97 -3.10
N TYR A 72 -15.30 -2.60 -4.34
CA TYR A 72 -15.25 -3.50 -5.49
C TYR A 72 -13.88 -4.15 -5.56
N SER A 73 -13.81 -5.42 -5.97
CA SER A 73 -12.56 -6.09 -6.31
C SER A 73 -12.73 -7.05 -7.49
N ASP A 74 -11.83 -7.01 -8.48
CA ASP A 74 -11.72 -8.05 -9.52
C ASP A 74 -10.58 -9.05 -9.27
N GLY A 75 -10.10 -9.10 -8.02
CA GLY A 75 -8.99 -9.95 -7.60
C GLY A 75 -7.62 -9.32 -7.80
N ILE A 76 -7.52 -8.23 -8.57
CA ILE A 76 -6.29 -7.44 -8.72
C ILE A 76 -6.53 -5.99 -8.29
N TYR A 77 -7.58 -5.36 -8.82
CA TYR A 77 -7.90 -3.97 -8.56
C TYR A 77 -9.05 -3.81 -7.57
N PHE A 78 -9.01 -2.70 -6.84
CA PHE A 78 -10.05 -2.28 -5.93
C PHE A 78 -10.54 -0.88 -6.26
N SER A 79 -11.86 -0.72 -6.39
CA SER A 79 -12.51 0.58 -6.51
C SER A 79 -13.40 0.83 -5.31
N PHE A 80 -13.56 2.10 -4.94
CA PHE A 80 -14.38 2.49 -3.80
C PHE A 80 -15.67 3.15 -4.26
N ILE A 81 -16.82 2.61 -3.84
CA ILE A 81 -18.14 3.04 -4.31
C ILE A 81 -18.98 3.51 -3.13
N ILE A 82 -19.56 4.70 -3.23
CA ILE A 82 -20.54 5.22 -2.27
C ILE A 82 -21.81 5.62 -3.01
N TYR A 83 -22.97 5.13 -2.60
CA TYR A 83 -24.24 5.57 -3.15
C TYR A 83 -25.28 5.84 -2.06
N ARG A 84 -25.70 7.12 -1.93
CA ARG A 84 -26.78 7.49 -1.02
C ARG A 84 -27.46 8.78 -1.49
N ASN A 85 -28.78 8.87 -1.28
CA ASN A 85 -29.57 10.08 -1.55
C ASN A 85 -29.38 10.63 -2.98
N GLY A 86 -29.27 9.73 -3.97
CA GLY A 86 -29.06 10.07 -5.38
C GLY A 86 -27.67 10.63 -5.70
N LYS A 87 -26.69 10.51 -4.79
CA LYS A 87 -25.27 10.86 -5.04
C LYS A 87 -24.46 9.57 -5.11
N LEU A 88 -23.79 9.37 -6.25
CA LEU A 88 -22.83 8.29 -6.48
C LEU A 88 -21.42 8.88 -6.45
N ALA A 89 -20.49 8.24 -5.74
CA ALA A 89 -19.07 8.48 -5.89
C ALA A 89 -18.35 7.16 -6.19
N VAL A 90 -17.45 7.19 -7.16
CA VAL A 90 -16.59 6.06 -7.51
C VAL A 90 -15.16 6.56 -7.56
N ILE A 91 -14.27 5.92 -6.79
CA ILE A 91 -12.83 6.16 -6.83
C ILE A 91 -12.18 5.08 -7.69
N ASP A 92 -11.46 5.54 -8.71
CA ASP A 92 -10.70 4.80 -9.73
C ASP A 92 -11.53 3.91 -10.67
N PHE A 93 -10.99 3.73 -11.88
CA PHE A 93 -11.60 3.14 -13.07
C PHE A 93 -10.57 2.23 -13.76
N PRO A 94 -10.36 1.02 -13.20
CA PRO A 94 -9.22 0.21 -13.58
C PRO A 94 -9.26 -0.26 -15.02
N ASP A 95 -8.08 -0.26 -15.65
CA ASP A 95 -7.87 -0.75 -17.01
C ASP A 95 -6.83 -1.87 -17.03
N PHE A 96 -7.28 -3.08 -16.74
CA PHE A 96 -6.44 -4.25 -16.72
C PHE A 96 -7.17 -5.49 -17.23
N PHE A 97 -6.44 -6.57 -17.51
CA PHE A 97 -7.04 -7.80 -18.03
C PHE A 97 -8.06 -8.41 -17.05
N SER A 98 -7.89 -8.20 -15.74
CA SER A 98 -8.85 -8.64 -14.72
C SER A 98 -10.12 -7.80 -14.68
N SER A 99 -10.16 -6.62 -15.29
CA SER A 99 -11.32 -5.75 -15.19
C SER A 99 -12.38 -6.03 -16.25
N ILE A 100 -12.04 -6.83 -17.27
CA ILE A 100 -12.93 -7.24 -18.35
C ILE A 100 -13.32 -8.70 -18.19
N ALA A 101 -14.63 -8.98 -18.21
CA ALA A 101 -15.15 -10.34 -18.17
C ALA A 101 -14.96 -11.04 -19.53
N PRO A 102 -15.03 -12.39 -19.59
CA PRO A 102 -14.87 -13.14 -20.84
C PRO A 102 -15.85 -12.74 -21.95
N ASP A 103 -17.03 -12.23 -21.60
CA ASP A 103 -18.04 -11.72 -22.53
C ASP A 103 -17.78 -10.28 -23.01
N GLY A 104 -16.65 -9.67 -22.59
CA GLY A 104 -16.26 -8.31 -22.92
C GLY A 104 -16.87 -7.23 -22.03
N SER A 105 -17.74 -7.59 -21.08
CA SER A 105 -18.34 -6.62 -20.15
C SER A 105 -17.30 -6.07 -19.17
N TYR A 106 -17.45 -4.80 -18.81
CA TYR A 106 -16.58 -4.15 -17.83
C TYR A 106 -17.13 -4.35 -16.42
N ARG A 107 -16.42 -5.14 -15.61
CA ARG A 107 -16.89 -5.64 -14.31
C ARG A 107 -17.27 -4.54 -13.33
N LEU A 108 -16.53 -3.42 -13.30
CA LEU A 108 -16.86 -2.28 -12.44
C LEU A 108 -18.21 -1.66 -12.79
N LEU A 109 -18.61 -1.60 -14.06
CA LEU A 109 -19.93 -1.07 -14.43
C LEU A 109 -21.05 -1.99 -13.95
N THR A 110 -20.88 -3.31 -14.08
CA THR A 110 -21.80 -4.29 -13.52
C THR A 110 -21.93 -4.10 -12.00
N ALA A 111 -20.81 -3.95 -11.29
CA ALA A 111 -20.81 -3.69 -9.85
C ALA A 111 -21.54 -2.39 -9.47
N ILE A 112 -21.31 -1.30 -10.21
CA ILE A 112 -22.02 -0.03 -10.00
C ILE A 112 -23.53 -0.20 -10.22
N GLN A 113 -23.94 -0.94 -11.24
CA GLN A 113 -25.34 -1.24 -11.49
C GLN A 113 -25.94 -2.06 -10.34
N SER A 114 -25.21 -3.03 -9.78
CA SER A 114 -25.65 -3.79 -8.59
C SER A 114 -25.84 -2.89 -7.37
N VAL A 115 -24.93 -1.94 -7.12
CA VAL A 115 -25.05 -0.96 -6.02
C VAL A 115 -26.27 -0.05 -6.21
N LEU A 116 -26.54 0.40 -7.44
CA LEU A 116 -27.66 1.29 -7.73
C LEU A 116 -29.01 0.56 -7.70
N GLY A 117 -29.05 -0.71 -8.11
CA GLY A 117 -30.28 -1.46 -8.31
C GLY A 117 -31.20 -0.74 -9.31
N GLN A 118 -32.44 -0.46 -8.89
CA GLN A 118 -33.40 0.31 -9.68
C GLN A 118 -33.25 1.85 -9.53
N SER A 119 -32.32 2.31 -8.70
CA SER A 119 -32.17 3.72 -8.37
C SER A 119 -31.43 4.48 -9.48
N THR A 120 -31.82 5.73 -9.72
CA THR A 120 -31.11 6.63 -10.65
C THR A 120 -30.32 7.69 -9.89
N PRO A 121 -28.99 7.78 -10.06
CA PRO A 121 -28.20 8.86 -9.47
C PRO A 121 -28.53 10.21 -10.12
N ARG A 122 -28.56 11.28 -9.34
CA ARG A 122 -28.70 12.67 -9.81
C ARG A 122 -27.36 13.39 -9.89
N LYS A 123 -26.39 13.00 -9.06
CA LYS A 123 -25.02 13.54 -9.04
C LYS A 123 -24.04 12.37 -8.99
N ILE A 124 -23.07 12.37 -9.88
CA ILE A 124 -22.05 11.34 -10.00
C ILE A 124 -20.68 12.00 -9.87
N TYR A 125 -19.87 11.53 -8.93
CA TYR A 125 -18.49 11.96 -8.73
C TYR A 125 -17.57 10.83 -9.18
N MET A 126 -16.88 11.07 -10.29
CA MET A 126 -15.78 10.22 -10.74
C MET A 126 -14.50 10.77 -10.13
N ILE A 127 -13.79 9.97 -9.33
CA ILE A 127 -12.66 10.45 -8.53
C ILE A 127 -11.41 9.68 -8.95
N TYR A 128 -10.36 10.39 -9.30
CA TYR A 128 -9.05 9.79 -9.56
C TYR A 128 -8.20 9.90 -8.29
N SER A 129 -7.70 8.76 -7.79
CA SER A 129 -6.74 8.72 -6.69
C SER A 129 -5.41 9.35 -7.12
N HIS A 130 -4.92 8.98 -8.31
CA HIS A 130 -3.75 9.54 -8.96
C HIS A 130 -3.81 9.31 -10.50
N PHE A 131 -2.71 9.52 -11.22
CA PHE A 131 -2.72 9.59 -12.69
C PHE A 131 -2.31 8.30 -13.41
N HIS A 132 -1.95 7.23 -12.70
CA HIS A 132 -1.52 6.00 -13.37
C HIS A 132 -2.68 5.36 -14.13
N VAL A 133 -2.33 4.77 -15.27
CA VAL A 133 -3.28 4.35 -16.31
C VAL A 133 -4.16 3.21 -15.84
N ASP A 134 -3.59 2.34 -15.03
CA ASP A 134 -4.28 1.26 -14.39
C ASP A 134 -5.36 1.71 -13.40
N HIS A 135 -5.39 2.98 -12.99
CA HIS A 135 -6.44 3.57 -12.13
C HIS A 135 -7.39 4.51 -12.87
N VAL A 136 -6.99 5.08 -14.02
CA VAL A 136 -7.81 6.07 -14.75
C VAL A 136 -8.15 5.68 -16.19
N GLY A 137 -7.62 4.56 -16.69
CA GLY A 137 -7.63 4.19 -18.10
C GLY A 137 -9.04 4.00 -18.66
N ARG A 138 -9.97 3.46 -17.88
CA ARG A 138 -11.38 3.28 -18.30
C ARG A 138 -12.28 4.47 -18.00
N ALA A 139 -11.74 5.59 -17.51
CA ALA A 139 -12.57 6.72 -17.12
C ALA A 139 -13.39 7.31 -18.29
N ALA A 140 -12.89 7.25 -19.53
CA ALA A 140 -13.64 7.69 -20.71
C ALA A 140 -14.92 6.86 -20.91
N SER A 141 -14.79 5.53 -20.96
CA SER A 141 -15.92 4.63 -21.18
C SER A 141 -16.93 4.68 -20.04
N VAL A 142 -16.46 4.80 -18.79
CA VAL A 142 -17.33 4.94 -17.61
C VAL A 142 -18.12 6.25 -17.64
N ARG A 143 -17.46 7.37 -17.98
CA ARG A 143 -18.13 8.67 -18.14
C ARG A 143 -19.22 8.60 -19.20
N ASP A 144 -18.92 7.95 -20.32
CA ASP A 144 -19.84 7.87 -21.46
C ASP A 144 -21.03 6.96 -21.12
N PHE A 145 -20.79 5.84 -20.45
CA PHE A 145 -21.84 5.01 -19.85
C PHE A 145 -22.74 5.85 -18.92
N PHE A 146 -22.18 6.61 -17.97
CA PHE A 146 -22.99 7.43 -17.06
C PHE A 146 -23.85 8.46 -17.79
N LYS A 147 -23.30 9.12 -18.81
CA LYS A 147 -24.04 10.10 -19.62
C LYS A 147 -25.18 9.46 -20.42
N GLN A 148 -24.97 8.25 -20.93
CA GLN A 148 -25.94 7.54 -21.74
C GLN A 148 -27.05 6.91 -20.88
N SER A 149 -26.68 6.22 -19.81
CA SER A 149 -27.59 5.45 -18.96
C SER A 149 -28.37 6.31 -17.97
N TYR A 150 -27.80 7.42 -17.49
CA TYR A 150 -28.42 8.26 -16.46
C TYR A 150 -28.64 9.69 -16.98
N LYS A 151 -29.49 9.82 -18.00
CA LYS A 151 -29.85 11.12 -18.59
C LYS A 151 -30.36 12.07 -17.51
N GLY A 152 -29.76 13.26 -17.43
CA GLY A 152 -30.08 14.27 -16.41
C GLY A 152 -29.21 14.21 -15.15
N ALA A 153 -28.40 13.16 -14.96
CA ALA A 153 -27.41 13.12 -13.90
C ALA A 153 -26.25 14.09 -14.20
N THR A 154 -25.79 14.83 -13.20
CA THR A 154 -24.57 15.64 -13.33
C THR A 154 -23.34 14.79 -13.04
N VAL A 155 -22.49 14.57 -14.04
CA VAL A 155 -21.20 13.89 -13.89
C VAL A 155 -20.10 14.91 -13.62
N ARG A 156 -19.32 14.71 -12.55
CA ARG A 156 -18.20 15.57 -12.14
C ARG A 156 -16.95 14.73 -11.96
N ILE A 157 -15.83 15.17 -12.53
CA ILE A 157 -14.56 14.47 -12.36
C ILE A 157 -13.70 15.26 -11.36
N VAL A 158 -13.31 14.57 -10.29
CA VAL A 158 -12.53 15.09 -9.17
C VAL A 158 -11.14 14.45 -9.21
N GLY A 159 -10.12 15.24 -8.93
CA GLY A 159 -8.75 14.73 -8.80
C GLY A 159 -7.84 15.82 -8.27
N THR A 160 -6.56 15.75 -8.63
CA THR A 160 -5.59 16.80 -8.31
C THR A 160 -5.21 17.61 -9.55
N ARG A 161 -4.63 18.79 -9.33
CA ARG A 161 -4.07 19.59 -10.43
C ARG A 161 -2.90 18.89 -11.10
N GLU A 162 -2.13 18.12 -10.34
CA GLU A 162 -1.00 17.34 -10.85
C GLU A 162 -1.49 16.22 -11.76
N THR A 163 -2.54 15.48 -11.36
CA THR A 163 -3.22 14.52 -12.24
C THR A 163 -3.70 15.18 -13.54
N LYS A 164 -4.37 16.35 -13.47
CA LYS A 164 -4.77 17.08 -14.67
C LYS A 164 -3.59 17.42 -15.58
N ASN A 165 -2.50 17.94 -15.00
CA ASN A 165 -1.33 18.36 -15.76
C ASN A 165 -0.60 17.18 -16.40
N PHE A 166 -0.54 16.04 -15.71
CA PHE A 166 0.02 14.80 -16.25
C PHE A 166 -0.82 14.32 -17.45
N LEU A 167 -2.14 14.22 -17.29
CA LEU A 167 -3.02 13.78 -18.37
C LEU A 167 -2.97 14.73 -19.56
N LEU A 168 -3.04 16.05 -19.34
CA LEU A 168 -2.92 17.05 -20.41
C LEU A 168 -1.67 16.90 -21.30
N ARG A 169 -0.57 16.37 -20.75
CA ARG A 169 0.69 16.23 -21.47
C ARG A 169 0.86 14.87 -22.13
N ASN A 170 0.20 13.83 -21.61
CA ASN A 170 0.53 12.45 -21.93
C ASN A 170 -0.68 11.64 -22.44
N ARG A 171 -1.92 12.10 -22.23
CA ARG A 171 -3.17 11.35 -22.45
C ARG A 171 -4.32 12.27 -22.87
N ASP A 172 -4.68 12.25 -24.15
CA ASP A 172 -5.82 12.98 -24.70
C ASP A 172 -7.14 12.18 -24.67
N ASP A 173 -7.04 10.86 -24.47
CA ASP A 173 -8.15 9.91 -24.37
C ASP A 173 -8.82 9.91 -22.99
N ILE A 174 -8.09 10.28 -21.93
CA ILE A 174 -8.60 10.25 -20.54
C ILE A 174 -9.28 11.60 -20.19
N PRO A 175 -10.54 11.59 -19.71
CA PRO A 175 -11.23 12.80 -19.30
C PRO A 175 -10.52 13.52 -18.14
N LEU A 176 -10.23 14.81 -18.30
CA LEU A 176 -9.51 15.60 -17.28
C LEU A 176 -10.39 15.88 -16.05
N PRO A 177 -9.83 15.91 -14.83
CA PRO A 177 -10.57 16.38 -13.66
C PRO A 177 -10.82 17.89 -13.74
N GLN A 178 -12.02 18.32 -13.32
CA GLN A 178 -12.40 19.75 -13.26
C GLN A 178 -12.53 20.26 -11.83
N ILE A 179 -12.62 19.36 -10.85
CA ILE A 179 -12.69 19.70 -9.42
C ILE A 179 -11.40 19.22 -8.76
N PHE A 180 -10.78 20.11 -7.98
CA PHE A 180 -9.48 19.85 -7.39
C PHE A 180 -9.54 19.79 -5.86
N ALA A 181 -9.06 18.68 -5.31
CA ALA A 181 -8.71 18.58 -3.91
C ALA A 181 -7.23 18.92 -3.72
N SER A 182 -6.89 19.40 -2.52
CA SER A 182 -5.51 19.69 -2.12
C SER A 182 -5.35 19.49 -0.62
N ARG A 183 -4.11 19.45 -0.14
CA ARG A 183 -3.82 19.37 1.30
C ARG A 183 -4.42 20.52 2.11
N ARG A 184 -4.39 21.75 1.57
CA ARG A 184 -4.91 22.96 2.26
C ARG A 184 -6.41 23.18 2.06
N LYS A 185 -6.96 22.66 0.97
CA LYS A 185 -8.38 22.79 0.61
C LYS A 185 -8.88 21.40 0.21
N PRO A 186 -9.32 20.58 1.19
CA PRO A 186 -9.94 19.30 0.89
C PRO A 186 -11.26 19.52 0.14
N PHE A 187 -11.64 18.55 -0.69
CA PHE A 187 -12.96 18.52 -1.31
C PHE A 187 -13.85 17.56 -0.53
N ILE A 188 -15.05 17.99 -0.13
CA ILE A 188 -15.93 17.19 0.72
C ILE A 188 -17.23 16.92 -0.04
N ILE A 189 -17.61 15.66 -0.13
CA ILE A 189 -18.90 15.21 -0.66
C ILE A 189 -19.73 14.74 0.54
N SER A 190 -20.73 15.52 0.93
CA SER A 190 -21.73 15.09 1.92
C SER A 190 -22.84 14.30 1.22
N PHE A 191 -23.11 13.09 1.72
CA PHE A 191 -24.19 12.22 1.26
C PHE A 191 -25.40 12.30 2.20
N SER A 192 -25.15 12.39 3.50
CA SER A 192 -26.11 12.62 4.59
C SER A 192 -25.43 13.40 5.72
N PRO A 193 -26.11 13.70 6.84
CA PRO A 193 -25.48 14.24 8.04
C PRO A 193 -24.40 13.33 8.66
N THR A 194 -24.51 12.02 8.46
CA THR A 194 -23.64 10.98 9.06
C THR A 194 -22.66 10.33 8.07
N LEU A 195 -22.80 10.61 6.78
CA LEU A 195 -21.97 10.06 5.71
C LEU A 195 -21.41 11.18 4.84
N CYS A 196 -20.08 11.35 4.89
CA CYS A 196 -19.33 12.22 4.00
C CYS A 196 -18.03 11.56 3.55
N LEU A 197 -17.60 11.88 2.34
CA LEU A 197 -16.29 11.54 1.81
C LEU A 197 -15.43 12.81 1.75
N LYS A 198 -14.32 12.81 2.48
CA LYS A 198 -13.31 13.87 2.48
C LYS A 198 -12.16 13.47 1.57
N LEU A 199 -11.86 14.29 0.57
CA LEU A 199 -10.78 14.08 -0.38
C LEU A 199 -9.66 15.08 -0.09
N LEU A 200 -8.46 14.59 0.22
CA LEU A 200 -7.29 15.41 0.55
C LEU A 200 -6.00 14.80 0.02
N VAL A 201 -5.03 15.65 -0.32
CA VAL A 201 -3.74 15.19 -0.82
C VAL A 201 -2.83 14.80 0.35
N ILE A 202 -2.38 13.56 0.34
CA ILE A 202 -1.40 13.01 1.28
C ILE A 202 -0.05 12.76 0.59
N GLY A 203 -0.08 12.33 -0.67
CA GLY A 203 1.10 11.95 -1.46
C GLY A 203 1.76 10.64 -0.98
N GLY A 204 2.85 10.25 -1.63
CA GLY A 204 3.73 9.14 -1.22
C GLY A 204 4.24 8.35 -2.42
N HIS A 205 3.32 7.72 -3.16
CA HIS A 205 3.52 6.99 -4.41
C HIS A 205 3.79 7.99 -5.52
N VAL A 206 2.84 8.91 -5.71
CA VAL A 206 3.08 10.17 -6.42
C VAL A 206 2.91 11.36 -5.47
N LYS A 207 3.41 12.53 -5.87
CA LYS A 207 3.36 13.73 -5.01
C LYS A 207 1.91 14.14 -4.66
N SER A 208 0.96 13.74 -5.49
CA SER A 208 -0.44 14.16 -5.41
C SER A 208 -1.43 13.05 -5.07
N ASP A 209 -1.00 11.94 -4.43
CA ASP A 209 -1.94 10.89 -4.05
C ASP A 209 -3.11 11.45 -3.24
N LEU A 210 -4.31 11.15 -3.71
CA LEU A 210 -5.55 11.62 -3.13
C LEU A 210 -6.10 10.55 -2.19
N LEU A 211 -6.09 10.87 -0.91
CA LEU A 211 -6.77 10.10 0.12
C LEU A 211 -8.28 10.38 0.06
N GLY A 212 -9.09 9.33 -0.02
CA GLY A 212 -10.50 9.35 0.34
C GLY A 212 -10.69 8.94 1.79
N TYR A 213 -11.29 9.79 2.62
CA TYR A 213 -11.55 9.49 4.03
C TYR A 213 -13.04 9.64 4.34
N VAL A 214 -13.63 8.55 4.85
CA VAL A 214 -14.96 8.52 5.42
C VAL A 214 -14.81 8.39 6.94
N PRO A 215 -15.04 9.46 7.71
CA PRO A 215 -14.92 9.39 9.16
C PRO A 215 -15.90 8.39 9.80
N PRO A 216 -15.56 7.82 10.96
CA PRO A 216 -16.51 7.04 11.73
C PRO A 216 -17.70 7.90 12.15
N SER A 217 -18.86 7.28 12.26
CA SER A 217 -20.09 7.92 12.73
C SER A 217 -20.98 6.91 13.42
N SER A 218 -22.15 7.34 13.89
CA SER A 218 -23.17 6.41 14.42
C SER A 218 -23.53 5.29 13.46
N ASP A 219 -23.34 5.51 12.15
CA ASP A 219 -23.76 4.61 11.08
C ASP A 219 -22.63 3.66 10.61
N GLY A 220 -21.45 3.72 11.25
CA GLY A 220 -20.42 2.71 11.06
C GLY A 220 -18.98 3.20 11.19
N VAL A 221 -18.07 2.26 10.92
CA VAL A 221 -16.62 2.37 11.03
C VAL A 221 -16.01 3.47 10.17
N GLY A 222 -14.81 3.92 10.54
CA GLY A 222 -14.03 4.84 9.71
C GLY A 222 -13.35 4.08 8.55
N ILE A 223 -13.32 4.69 7.37
CA ILE A 223 -12.80 4.06 6.16
C ILE A 223 -11.85 5.01 5.44
N VAL A 224 -10.70 4.50 5.03
CA VAL A 224 -9.75 5.21 4.17
C VAL A 224 -9.60 4.49 2.84
N ASN A 225 -9.56 5.25 1.75
CA ASN A 225 -9.16 4.80 0.43
C ASN A 225 -7.84 5.48 0.07
N LEU A 226 -6.74 4.74 0.11
CA LEU A 226 -5.42 5.24 -0.24
C LEU A 226 -4.71 4.22 -1.11
N VAL A 227 -4.53 4.60 -2.37
CA VAL A 227 -4.09 3.70 -3.43
C VAL A 227 -2.57 3.69 -3.53
N ASP A 228 -1.99 2.51 -3.75
CA ASP A 228 -0.55 2.28 -4.01
C ASP A 228 0.42 2.70 -2.90
N ILE A 229 -0.07 2.94 -1.68
CA ILE A 229 0.76 3.26 -0.52
C ILE A 229 0.88 2.10 0.47
N ILE A 230 -0.15 1.25 0.53
CA ILE A 230 -0.25 0.15 1.49
C ILE A 230 -0.61 -1.11 0.73
N ASN A 231 0.07 -2.21 1.05
CA ASN A 231 -0.29 -3.55 0.60
C ASN A 231 -0.70 -4.37 1.84
N PRO A 232 -2.00 -4.43 2.17
CA PRO A 232 -2.43 -5.15 3.37
C PRO A 232 -2.09 -6.64 3.28
N LYS A 233 -1.54 -7.21 4.35
CA LYS A 233 -1.15 -8.64 4.47
C LYS A 233 -0.04 -9.11 3.51
N GLU A 234 0.48 -8.21 2.68
CA GLU A 234 1.54 -8.49 1.72
C GLU A 234 2.76 -7.62 2.01
N ALA A 235 3.94 -8.07 1.59
CA ALA A 235 5.05 -7.14 1.42
C ALA A 235 4.65 -6.12 0.35
N PRO A 236 5.05 -4.84 0.47
CA PRO A 236 4.89 -3.89 -0.61
C PRO A 236 5.46 -4.44 -1.93
N LEU A 237 4.93 -3.96 -3.06
CA LEU A 237 5.48 -4.33 -4.37
C LEU A 237 6.93 -3.79 -4.51
N PRO A 238 7.69 -4.23 -5.52
CA PRO A 238 9.06 -3.76 -5.74
C PRO A 238 9.24 -2.24 -5.67
N GLN A 239 10.42 -1.80 -5.22
CA GLN A 239 10.72 -0.39 -4.90
C GLN A 239 9.69 0.22 -3.92
N PHE A 240 9.17 -0.61 -3.01
CA PHE A 240 8.05 -0.35 -2.11
C PHE A 240 6.85 0.34 -2.80
N THR A 241 6.32 -0.36 -3.80
CA THR A 241 5.18 0.04 -4.63
C THR A 241 5.53 1.17 -5.60
N ILE A 242 6.74 1.11 -6.18
CA ILE A 242 7.21 2.06 -7.21
C ILE A 242 7.19 3.51 -6.65
N ALA A 243 7.40 3.64 -5.34
CA ALA A 243 7.39 4.93 -4.68
C ALA A 243 8.60 5.74 -5.13
N MET A 244 8.37 6.93 -5.68
CA MET A 244 9.45 7.82 -6.12
C MET A 244 10.35 8.31 -4.96
N ASN A 245 9.90 8.15 -3.71
CA ASN A 245 10.64 8.63 -2.53
C ASN A 245 10.20 7.87 -1.26
N PHE A 246 11.12 7.09 -0.67
CA PHE A 246 10.85 6.28 0.53
C PHE A 246 10.47 7.09 1.76
N GLU A 247 11.07 8.26 1.97
CA GLU A 247 10.71 9.11 3.12
C GLU A 247 9.26 9.58 3.00
N LYS A 248 8.84 10.01 1.81
CA LYS A 248 7.45 10.42 1.55
C LYS A 248 6.49 9.26 1.68
N PHE A 249 6.87 8.07 1.21
CA PHE A 249 6.10 6.84 1.40
C PHE A 249 5.86 6.57 2.90
N ILE A 250 6.91 6.58 3.72
CA ILE A 250 6.82 6.41 5.18
C ILE A 250 5.95 7.51 5.82
N VAL A 251 6.15 8.77 5.44
CA VAL A 251 5.39 9.90 5.98
C VAL A 251 3.91 9.79 5.62
N ALA A 252 3.56 9.30 4.44
CA ALA A 252 2.18 9.09 4.03
C ALA A 252 1.48 8.08 4.95
N GLN A 253 2.12 6.93 5.23
CA GLN A 253 1.57 5.93 6.15
C GLN A 253 1.45 6.46 7.58
N GLN A 254 2.45 7.22 8.06
CA GLN A 254 2.38 7.87 9.37
C GLN A 254 1.27 8.91 9.47
N GLN A 255 1.01 9.66 8.40
CA GLN A 255 -0.10 10.60 8.34
C GLN A 255 -1.44 9.88 8.30
N LEU A 256 -1.53 8.78 7.56
CA LEU A 256 -2.72 7.93 7.52
C LEU A 256 -3.08 7.42 8.92
N LEU A 257 -2.10 6.89 9.67
CA LEU A 257 -2.27 6.41 11.05
C LEU A 257 -2.70 7.50 12.05
N LYS A 258 -2.69 8.78 11.69
CA LYS A 258 -3.27 9.84 12.56
C LYS A 258 -4.79 9.94 12.44
N LEU A 259 -5.38 9.31 11.43
CA LEU A 259 -6.82 9.28 11.25
C LEU A 259 -7.45 8.16 12.06
N ASP A 260 -8.72 8.38 12.42
CA ASP A 260 -9.57 7.39 13.04
C ASP A 260 -10.27 6.59 11.94
N PHE A 261 -9.82 5.35 11.74
CA PHE A 261 -10.33 4.42 10.74
C PHE A 261 -10.05 2.98 11.14
N ASP A 262 -10.92 2.09 10.69
CA ASP A 262 -10.84 0.66 10.93
C ASP A 262 -10.47 -0.10 9.66
N VAL A 263 -10.94 0.39 8.50
CA VAL A 263 -10.84 -0.28 7.19
C VAL A 263 -10.07 0.58 6.19
N ILE A 264 -9.19 -0.06 5.42
CA ILE A 264 -8.50 0.53 4.27
C ILE A 264 -8.87 -0.19 2.96
N ASN A 265 -9.22 0.60 1.94
CA ASN A 265 -9.28 0.19 0.55
C ASN A 265 -7.97 0.65 -0.16
N PRO A 266 -7.04 -0.27 -0.48
CA PRO A 266 -5.69 0.07 -0.95
C PRO A 266 -5.55 0.22 -2.47
N GLY A 267 -6.61 0.01 -3.25
CA GLY A 267 -6.54 -0.03 -4.72
C GLY A 267 -5.97 -1.33 -5.31
N HIS A 268 -5.09 -2.05 -4.59
CA HIS A 268 -4.58 -3.38 -4.97
C HIS A 268 -4.45 -4.33 -3.78
N GLY A 269 -4.52 -5.64 -4.04
CA GLY A 269 -4.25 -6.66 -3.03
C GLY A 269 -5.47 -7.01 -2.18
N PHE A 270 -5.55 -6.54 -0.93
CA PHE A 270 -6.62 -6.91 0.00
C PHE A 270 -7.23 -5.70 0.69
N ILE A 271 -8.53 -5.74 0.99
CA ILE A 271 -9.08 -4.85 2.02
C ILE A 271 -8.31 -5.09 3.31
N GLY A 272 -7.80 -4.01 3.88
CA GLY A 272 -6.96 -4.06 5.06
C GLY A 272 -7.61 -3.41 6.28
N SER A 273 -6.89 -3.55 7.38
CA SER A 273 -7.15 -2.91 8.65
C SER A 273 -6.10 -1.84 8.96
N ARG A 274 -6.33 -1.09 10.03
CA ARG A 274 -5.29 -0.25 10.63
C ARG A 274 -4.03 -1.04 10.99
N LYS A 275 -4.17 -2.29 11.46
CA LYS A 275 -3.03 -3.14 11.82
C LYS A 275 -2.17 -3.49 10.60
N ASP A 276 -2.79 -3.62 9.44
CA ASP A 276 -2.06 -3.87 8.18
C ASP A 276 -1.23 -2.66 7.76
N VAL A 277 -1.72 -1.43 7.99
CA VAL A 277 -0.94 -0.20 7.78
C VAL A 277 0.26 -0.15 8.73
N GLU A 278 0.08 -0.51 10.00
CA GLU A 278 1.18 -0.59 10.97
C GLU A 278 2.22 -1.65 10.56
N ASN A 279 1.76 -2.82 10.11
CA ASN A 279 2.64 -3.89 9.65
C ASN A 279 3.44 -3.46 8.42
N ASN A 280 2.81 -2.80 7.44
CA ASN A 280 3.50 -2.28 6.26
C ASN A 280 4.57 -1.24 6.65
N LEU A 281 4.23 -0.28 7.52
CA LEU A 281 5.17 0.73 8.01
C LEU A 281 6.34 0.11 8.79
N ASN A 282 6.04 -0.88 9.64
CA ASN A 282 7.06 -1.58 10.43
C ASN A 282 7.95 -2.46 9.55
N TYR A 283 7.41 -3.06 8.50
CA TYR A 283 8.18 -3.82 7.51
C TYR A 283 9.18 -2.91 6.80
N VAL A 284 8.73 -1.79 6.23
CA VAL A 284 9.61 -0.83 5.52
C VAL A 284 10.71 -0.32 6.45
N LYS A 285 10.36 0.10 7.68
CA LYS A 285 11.35 0.52 8.69
C LYS A 285 12.33 -0.58 9.05
N PHE A 286 11.87 -1.82 9.13
CA PHE A 286 12.73 -2.95 9.42
C PHE A 286 13.68 -3.26 8.27
N VAL A 287 13.25 -3.16 7.01
CA VAL A 287 14.17 -3.30 5.86
C VAL A 287 15.24 -2.21 5.89
N LEU A 288 14.86 -0.96 6.16
CA LEU A 288 15.82 0.16 6.35
C LEU A 288 16.83 -0.13 7.46
N GLN A 289 16.38 -0.64 8.60
CA GLN A 289 17.25 -1.03 9.70
C GLN A 289 18.17 -2.20 9.31
N ALA A 290 17.60 -3.27 8.75
CA ALA A 290 18.31 -4.50 8.40
C ALA A 290 19.36 -4.26 7.30
N SER A 291 19.11 -3.36 6.35
CA SER A 291 20.09 -2.95 5.34
C SER A 291 21.27 -2.20 5.96
N ARG A 292 21.04 -1.30 6.92
CA ARG A 292 22.13 -0.63 7.67
C ARG A 292 22.98 -1.59 8.48
N GLU A 293 22.34 -2.53 9.18
CA GLU A 293 23.05 -3.59 9.90
C GLU A 293 23.86 -4.47 8.94
N ALA A 294 23.28 -4.84 7.81
CA ALA A 294 23.95 -5.64 6.78
C ALA A 294 25.19 -4.94 6.20
N ALA A 295 25.15 -3.61 6.03
CA ALA A 295 26.31 -2.84 5.60
C ALA A 295 27.47 -2.89 6.61
N GLN A 296 27.18 -3.03 7.90
CA GLN A 296 28.18 -3.16 8.97
C GLN A 296 28.68 -4.61 9.14
N GLU A 297 27.82 -5.59 8.86
CA GLU A 297 28.11 -7.02 9.00
C GLU A 297 28.79 -7.63 7.76
N ALA A 298 28.74 -6.94 6.61
CA ALA A 298 29.31 -7.45 5.36
C ALA A 298 30.80 -7.77 5.50
N ASP A 299 31.20 -8.95 5.01
CA ASP A 299 32.59 -9.40 5.05
C ASP A 299 33.50 -8.42 4.27
N PRO A 300 34.47 -7.78 4.94
CA PRO A 300 35.41 -6.87 4.29
C PRO A 300 36.17 -7.51 3.13
N SER A 301 36.32 -8.84 3.13
CA SER A 301 36.97 -9.57 2.05
C SER A 301 36.24 -9.40 0.71
N VAL A 302 34.92 -9.22 0.70
CA VAL A 302 34.13 -8.97 -0.52
C VAL A 302 34.55 -7.64 -1.15
N GLN A 303 34.75 -6.60 -0.34
CA GLN A 303 35.19 -5.30 -0.83
C GLN A 303 36.64 -5.38 -1.34
N VAL A 304 37.52 -6.02 -0.58
CA VAL A 304 38.94 -6.20 -0.98
C VAL A 304 39.05 -6.97 -2.29
N ASN A 305 38.37 -8.12 -2.40
CA ASN A 305 38.36 -8.95 -3.61
C ASN A 305 37.77 -8.20 -4.81
N THR A 306 36.70 -7.41 -4.57
CA THR A 306 36.10 -6.57 -5.61
C THR A 306 37.10 -5.54 -6.14
N ILE A 307 37.79 -4.82 -5.24
CA ILE A 307 38.82 -3.82 -5.60
C ILE A 307 39.98 -4.49 -6.35
N GLN A 308 40.47 -5.64 -5.86
CA GLN A 308 41.57 -6.36 -6.49
C GLN A 308 41.25 -6.77 -7.93
N LYS A 309 40.07 -7.35 -8.16
CA LYS A 309 39.62 -7.72 -9.51
C LYS A 309 39.39 -6.50 -10.39
N PHE A 310 38.82 -5.42 -9.84
CA PHE A 310 38.55 -4.19 -10.58
C PHE A 310 39.83 -3.55 -11.14
N PHE A 311 40.93 -3.59 -10.39
CA PHE A 311 42.23 -3.02 -10.81
C PHE A 311 43.19 -4.03 -11.44
N ASN A 312 42.81 -5.31 -11.57
CA ASN A 312 43.65 -6.33 -12.20
C ASN A 312 43.43 -6.34 -13.73
N PRO A 313 44.44 -5.96 -14.55
CA PRO A 313 44.28 -5.92 -16.02
C PRO A 313 44.00 -7.27 -16.67
N SER A 314 44.24 -8.38 -15.97
CA SER A 314 43.96 -9.73 -16.43
C SER A 314 42.61 -10.28 -15.97
N ALA A 315 41.86 -9.55 -15.13
CA ALA A 315 40.53 -9.96 -14.68
C ALA A 315 39.46 -9.59 -15.72
N PHE A 316 38.39 -10.38 -15.80
CA PHE A 316 37.24 -10.07 -16.66
C PHE A 316 36.52 -8.80 -16.21
N GLU A 317 36.61 -8.51 -14.91
CA GLU A 317 35.93 -7.39 -14.25
C GLU A 317 36.76 -6.09 -14.22
N PHE A 318 37.90 -6.07 -14.91
CA PHE A 318 38.79 -4.90 -15.00
C PHE A 318 38.03 -3.63 -15.42
N PHE A 319 38.08 -2.59 -14.58
CA PHE A 319 37.34 -1.34 -14.74
C PHE A 319 35.81 -1.47 -14.99
N ASN A 320 35.20 -2.59 -14.62
CA ASN A 320 33.76 -2.81 -14.75
C ASN A 320 33.00 -2.23 -13.54
N ASN A 321 32.65 -0.94 -13.61
CA ASN A 321 31.96 -0.24 -12.53
C ASN A 321 30.62 -0.90 -12.13
N PRO A 322 29.68 -1.20 -13.06
CA PRO A 322 28.41 -1.82 -12.69
C PRO A 322 28.58 -3.12 -11.91
N TRP A 323 29.54 -3.96 -12.29
CA TRP A 323 29.86 -5.18 -11.55
C TRP A 323 30.37 -4.88 -10.14
N ALA A 324 31.33 -3.97 -9.99
CA ALA A 324 31.93 -3.67 -8.69
C ALA A 324 30.90 -3.11 -7.70
N PHE A 325 30.02 -2.22 -8.17
CA PHE A 325 28.90 -1.73 -7.39
C PHE A 325 27.91 -2.85 -7.04
N GLY A 326 27.54 -3.68 -8.03
CA GLY A 326 26.62 -4.80 -7.84
C GLY A 326 27.13 -5.80 -6.81
N ALA A 327 28.39 -6.23 -6.89
CA ALA A 327 28.97 -7.24 -6.00
C ALA A 327 28.92 -6.85 -4.52
N ILE A 328 29.21 -5.58 -4.20
CA ILE A 328 29.15 -5.08 -2.82
C ILE A 328 27.70 -4.99 -2.33
N LEU A 329 26.81 -4.43 -3.15
CA LEU A 329 25.40 -4.27 -2.80
C LEU A 329 24.67 -5.61 -2.68
N ASP A 330 25.00 -6.60 -3.51
CA ASP A 330 24.45 -7.95 -3.44
C ASP A 330 24.81 -8.65 -2.13
N ALA A 331 26.07 -8.56 -1.69
CA ALA A 331 26.50 -9.14 -0.43
C ALA A 331 25.74 -8.54 0.78
N GLN A 332 25.54 -7.22 0.78
CA GLN A 332 24.74 -6.53 1.79
C GLN A 332 23.25 -6.92 1.68
N ALA A 333 22.71 -6.99 0.47
CA ALA A 333 21.32 -7.36 0.22
C ALA A 333 21.02 -8.77 0.71
N ASP A 334 21.93 -9.73 0.55
CA ASP A 334 21.76 -11.10 1.01
C ASP A 334 21.70 -11.21 2.54
N ILE A 335 22.54 -10.46 3.27
CA ILE A 335 22.50 -10.41 4.74
C ILE A 335 21.18 -9.78 5.20
N CYS A 336 20.80 -8.65 4.61
CA CYS A 336 19.53 -7.97 4.89
C CYS A 336 18.34 -8.89 4.61
N PHE A 337 18.33 -9.58 3.47
CA PHE A 337 17.26 -10.47 3.05
C PHE A 337 17.02 -11.57 4.10
N LYS A 338 18.08 -12.23 4.56
CA LYS A 338 18.02 -13.26 5.62
C LYS A 338 17.38 -12.73 6.91
N LYS A 339 17.71 -11.51 7.32
CA LYS A 339 17.08 -10.85 8.49
C LYS A 339 15.59 -10.58 8.24
N VAL A 340 15.24 -10.08 7.04
CA VAL A 340 13.86 -9.75 6.67
C VAL A 340 12.96 -10.98 6.61
N ILE A 341 13.38 -12.04 5.94
CA ILE A 341 12.57 -13.26 5.80
C ILE A 341 12.35 -13.97 7.14
N ARG A 342 13.34 -13.94 8.05
CA ARG A 342 13.18 -14.48 9.41
C ARG A 342 12.09 -13.77 10.19
N ARG A 343 12.01 -12.45 10.09
CA ARG A 343 11.05 -11.65 10.84
C ARG A 343 9.66 -11.65 10.19
N TRP A 344 9.60 -11.56 8.87
CA TRP A 344 8.37 -11.23 8.15
C TRP A 344 7.86 -12.33 7.23
N GLY A 345 8.65 -13.38 6.95
CA GLY A 345 8.32 -14.44 5.99
C GLY A 345 7.04 -15.20 6.31
N CYS A 346 6.67 -15.31 7.58
CA CYS A 346 5.44 -15.97 8.02
C CYS A 346 4.32 -14.98 8.38
N ILE A 347 4.54 -13.68 8.17
CA ILE A 347 3.60 -12.60 8.50
C ILE A 347 2.99 -12.01 7.23
N LEU A 348 3.82 -11.76 6.22
CA LEU A 348 3.44 -11.09 4.99
C LEU A 348 3.65 -12.00 3.78
N ILE A 349 2.68 -12.00 2.87
CA ILE A 349 2.79 -12.69 1.58
C ILE A 349 3.88 -12.03 0.73
N GLY A 350 4.64 -12.85 0.00
CA GLY A 350 5.55 -12.39 -1.05
C GLY A 350 6.88 -11.85 -0.54
N VAL A 351 7.15 -11.90 0.77
CA VAL A 351 8.43 -11.49 1.36
C VAL A 351 9.61 -12.23 0.73
N ASP A 352 9.45 -13.53 0.48
CA ASP A 352 10.38 -14.40 -0.24
C ASP A 352 10.68 -13.95 -1.67
N VAL A 353 9.76 -13.24 -2.31
CA VAL A 353 9.87 -12.77 -3.69
C VAL A 353 10.52 -11.38 -3.77
N VAL A 354 10.07 -10.44 -2.94
CA VAL A 354 10.44 -9.01 -3.09
C VAL A 354 11.48 -8.52 -2.09
N ALA A 355 11.67 -9.18 -0.94
CA ALA A 355 12.49 -8.60 0.13
C ALA A 355 13.96 -8.45 -0.24
N ARG A 356 14.51 -9.32 -1.10
CA ARG A 356 15.91 -9.19 -1.55
C ARG A 356 16.09 -7.91 -2.37
N GLU A 357 15.15 -7.62 -3.27
CA GLU A 357 15.17 -6.41 -4.08
C GLU A 357 14.94 -5.16 -3.23
N HIS A 358 14.03 -5.21 -2.26
CA HIS A 358 13.89 -4.14 -1.26
C HIS A 358 15.20 -3.86 -0.52
N CYS A 359 15.89 -4.91 -0.06
CA CYS A 359 17.20 -4.78 0.58
C CYS A 359 18.24 -4.16 -0.36
N PHE A 360 18.31 -4.60 -1.61
CA PHE A 360 19.24 -4.06 -2.60
C PHE A 360 19.02 -2.57 -2.86
N ILE A 361 17.78 -2.16 -3.11
CA ILE A 361 17.43 -0.77 -3.41
C ILE A 361 17.64 0.15 -2.21
N VAL A 362 17.36 -0.32 -0.99
CA VAL A 362 17.66 0.42 0.23
C VAL A 362 19.17 0.57 0.44
N SER A 363 19.95 -0.48 0.24
CA SER A 363 21.42 -0.41 0.36
C SER A 363 21.99 0.62 -0.62
N LEU A 364 21.45 0.69 -1.84
CA LEU A 364 21.81 1.72 -2.82
C LEU A 364 21.45 3.13 -2.34
N TYR A 365 20.26 3.31 -1.75
CA TYR A 365 19.81 4.58 -1.21
C TYR A 365 20.73 5.08 -0.08
N ASP A 366 21.01 4.24 0.91
CA ASP A 366 21.87 4.59 2.04
C ASP A 366 23.31 4.86 1.57
N PHE A 367 23.84 4.09 0.62
CA PHE A 367 25.12 4.36 -0.03
C PHE A 367 25.14 5.78 -0.64
N SER A 368 24.13 6.16 -1.43
CA SER A 368 24.04 7.48 -2.05
C SER A 368 23.90 8.63 -1.03
N SER A 369 23.25 8.38 0.11
CA SER A 369 23.06 9.39 1.16
C SER A 369 24.35 9.70 1.92
N THR A 370 25.26 8.73 1.99
CA THR A 370 26.58 8.85 2.64
C THR A 370 27.55 9.73 1.82
N PHE A 371 27.31 9.88 0.51
CA PHE A 371 28.10 10.74 -0.39
C PHE A 371 27.48 12.11 -0.67
N ARG A 372 26.50 12.57 0.13
CA ARG A 372 26.12 14.00 0.13
C ARG A 372 27.22 14.80 0.83
N ILE A 373 28.25 15.17 0.06
CA ILE A 373 29.27 16.16 0.41
C ILE A 373 28.71 17.56 0.18
#